data_AF-A0A7S4V7U8-F1
#
_entry.id   AF-A0A7S4V7U8-F1
#
_cell.length_a   1.000
_cell.length_b   1.000
_cell.length_c   1.000
_cell.angle_alpha   90.00
_cell.angle_beta   90.00
_cell.angle_gamma   90.00
#
_symmetry.space_group_name_H-M   'P 1'
#
loop_
_entity.id
_entity.type
_entity.pdbx_description
1 polymer ?
#
loop_
_entity_poly.entity_id
_entity_poly.type
_entity_poly.pdbx_seq_one_letter_code
_entity_poly.pdbx_strand_id
1 'polypeptide(L)'
;LKEFDGKKLKSTTKEGLDIEDEDEKKKLEELKAEFEPLTKLMKEVLGDKTEKVVVSGRMADSPCVLTTSEYGWSANMERIMKAQALRDNSMTSYMVSKKTMEINPKHSIMTELKKKAAADKSDKTVKDLIWLLFDTALLTSRLNLDEPTQFAGRIHRMIKLGLSIDDDDEGLGDD
;
A
#
# COMPACT_ATOMS: atom_id res chain seq x y z
N LEU A 1 20.50 2.48 18.67
CA LEU A 1 21.52 1.45 18.43
C LEU A 1 21.56 1.18 16.92
N LYS A 2 22.69 1.41 16.23
CA LYS A 2 22.79 1.21 14.77
C LYS A 2 23.38 -0.15 14.39
N GLU A 3 24.20 -0.72 15.29
CA GLU A 3 24.89 -1.99 15.13
C GLU A 3 24.96 -2.70 16.48
N PHE A 4 24.96 -4.02 16.47
CA PHE A 4 25.22 -4.88 17.61
C PHE A 4 26.07 -6.07 17.14
N ASP A 5 27.20 -6.35 17.77
CA ASP A 5 28.14 -7.42 17.40
C ASP A 5 28.51 -7.47 15.91
N GLY A 6 28.82 -6.32 15.29
CA GLY A 6 29.16 -6.27 13.86
C GLY A 6 27.95 -6.39 12.92
N LYS A 7 26.73 -6.53 13.45
CA LYS A 7 25.49 -6.69 12.67
C LYS A 7 24.68 -5.39 12.68
N LYS A 8 24.42 -4.86 11.49
CA LYS A 8 23.54 -3.71 11.30
C LYS A 8 22.10 -4.08 11.64
N LEU A 9 21.42 -3.26 12.43
CA LEU A 9 19.99 -3.45 12.70
C LEU A 9 19.16 -2.83 11.57
N LYS A 10 18.26 -3.60 10.99
CA LYS A 10 17.27 -3.14 10.01
C LYS A 10 15.86 -3.29 10.55
N SER A 11 15.00 -2.34 10.24
CA SER A 11 13.58 -2.40 10.58
C SER A 11 12.81 -3.06 9.45
N THR A 12 11.98 -4.06 9.78
CA THR A 12 11.14 -4.77 8.81
C THR A 12 10.04 -3.91 8.19
N THR A 13 9.67 -2.80 8.85
CA THR A 13 8.65 -1.85 8.39
C THR A 13 9.22 -0.73 7.52
N LYS A 14 10.53 -0.72 7.29
CA LYS A 14 11.22 0.26 6.46
C LYS A 14 11.63 -0.34 5.11
N GLU A 15 11.91 0.54 4.16
CA GLU A 15 12.56 0.19 2.91
C GLU A 15 13.97 -0.42 3.13
N GLY A 16 14.49 -1.08 2.10
CA GLY A 16 15.86 -1.61 2.10
C GLY A 16 16.02 -2.95 2.83
N LEU A 17 14.92 -3.69 3.03
CA LEU A 17 15.00 -5.09 3.44
C LEU A 17 15.46 -5.92 2.23
N ASP A 18 16.51 -6.68 2.43
CA ASP A 18 17.08 -7.58 1.42
C ASP A 18 17.24 -8.93 2.12
N ILE A 19 16.29 -9.83 1.89
CA ILE A 19 16.18 -11.13 2.58
C ILE A 19 16.21 -12.31 1.62
N GLU A 20 16.06 -12.02 0.33
CA GLU A 20 16.04 -12.97 -0.76
C GLU A 20 17.45 -13.52 -1.05
N ASP A 21 17.53 -14.79 -1.39
CA ASP A 21 18.78 -15.38 -1.93
C ASP A 21 19.02 -14.97 -3.40
N GLU A 22 20.16 -15.37 -3.98
CA GLU A 22 20.52 -14.99 -5.36
C GLU A 22 19.53 -15.49 -6.42
N ASP A 23 18.93 -16.67 -6.21
CA ASP A 23 18.01 -17.25 -7.19
C ASP A 23 16.61 -16.64 -7.06
N GLU A 24 16.19 -16.31 -5.84
CA GLU A 24 14.97 -15.54 -5.58
C GLU A 24 15.08 -14.12 -6.15
N LYS A 25 16.25 -13.47 -6.05
CA LYS A 25 16.49 -12.16 -6.64
C LYS A 25 16.31 -12.16 -8.15
N LYS A 26 16.83 -13.16 -8.86
CA LYS A 26 16.66 -13.28 -10.33
C LYS A 26 15.20 -13.39 -10.72
N LYS A 27 14.44 -14.26 -10.04
CA LYS A 27 12.99 -14.41 -10.27
C LYS A 27 12.23 -13.12 -9.96
N LEU A 28 12.65 -12.38 -8.93
CA LEU A 28 12.02 -11.12 -8.56
C LEU A 28 12.22 -10.04 -9.63
N GLU A 29 13.37 -10.00 -10.31
CA GLU A 29 13.61 -9.07 -11.43
C GLU A 29 12.68 -9.35 -12.62
N GLU A 30 12.43 -10.63 -12.95
CA GLU A 30 11.45 -11.00 -13.98
C GLU A 30 10.03 -10.56 -13.60
N LEU A 31 9.63 -10.80 -12.34
CA LEU A 31 8.33 -10.37 -11.82
C LEU A 31 8.19 -8.85 -11.75
N LYS A 32 9.29 -8.10 -11.48
CA LYS A 32 9.29 -6.63 -11.55
C LYS A 32 8.92 -6.14 -12.95
N ALA A 33 9.49 -6.73 -13.99
CA ALA A 33 9.17 -6.38 -15.37
C ALA A 33 7.72 -6.74 -15.71
N GLU A 34 7.25 -7.93 -15.30
CA GLU A 34 5.89 -8.39 -15.59
C GLU A 34 4.81 -7.53 -14.90
N PHE A 35 5.08 -7.04 -13.70
CA PHE A 35 4.15 -6.22 -12.92
C PHE A 35 4.35 -4.72 -13.10
N GLU A 36 5.34 -4.27 -13.86
CA GLU A 36 5.61 -2.84 -14.11
C GLU A 36 4.37 -2.07 -14.61
N PRO A 37 3.53 -2.61 -15.53
CA PRO A 37 2.33 -1.89 -15.94
C PRO A 37 1.32 -1.69 -14.80
N LEU A 38 1.19 -2.67 -13.92
CA LEU A 38 0.29 -2.58 -12.76
C LEU A 38 0.84 -1.59 -11.72
N THR A 39 2.14 -1.65 -11.39
CA THR A 39 2.72 -0.72 -10.41
C THR A 39 2.63 0.73 -10.87
N LYS A 40 2.80 1.00 -12.17
CA LYS A 40 2.56 2.32 -12.78
C LYS A 40 1.11 2.77 -12.63
N LEU A 41 0.14 1.91 -12.97
CA LEU A 41 -1.28 2.22 -12.82
C LEU A 41 -1.63 2.50 -11.35
N MET A 42 -1.15 1.67 -10.42
CA MET A 42 -1.38 1.86 -8.99
C MET A 42 -0.82 3.20 -8.51
N LYS A 43 0.39 3.58 -8.94
CA LYS A 43 0.99 4.88 -8.62
C LYS A 43 0.17 6.03 -9.21
N GLU A 44 -0.33 5.90 -10.43
CA GLU A 44 -1.20 6.90 -11.07
C GLU A 44 -2.51 7.09 -10.29
N VAL A 45 -3.19 5.99 -9.96
CA VAL A 45 -4.47 6.00 -9.22
C VAL A 45 -4.31 6.57 -7.81
N LEU A 46 -3.22 6.22 -7.12
CA LEU A 46 -2.97 6.65 -5.75
C LEU A 46 -2.36 8.06 -5.66
N GLY A 47 -1.87 8.60 -6.78
CA GLY A 47 -1.30 9.94 -6.87
C GLY A 47 -0.28 10.21 -5.76
N ASP A 48 -0.52 11.25 -4.97
CA ASP A 48 0.36 11.69 -3.89
C ASP A 48 0.25 10.90 -2.58
N LYS A 49 -0.69 9.96 -2.46
CA LYS A 49 -0.85 9.15 -1.24
C LYS A 49 0.29 8.14 -1.05
N THR A 50 0.96 7.76 -2.13
CA THR A 50 2.14 6.87 -2.12
C THR A 50 3.31 7.54 -2.85
N GLU A 51 4.53 7.33 -2.40
CA GLU A 51 5.74 7.79 -3.09
C GLU A 51 5.92 6.99 -4.38
N LYS A 52 5.93 5.67 -4.25
CA LYS A 52 6.15 4.71 -5.33
C LYS A 52 5.43 3.40 -5.01
N VAL A 53 5.20 2.61 -6.06
CA VAL A 53 4.68 1.25 -5.96
C VAL A 53 5.73 0.32 -6.54
N VAL A 54 6.15 -0.69 -5.78
CA VAL A 54 7.23 -1.61 -6.18
C VAL A 54 6.85 -3.06 -5.89
N VAL A 55 7.44 -3.99 -6.64
CA VAL A 55 7.34 -5.43 -6.37
C VAL A 55 8.30 -5.80 -5.25
N SER A 56 7.87 -6.68 -4.35
CA SER A 56 8.64 -7.08 -3.17
C SER A 56 8.50 -8.57 -2.88
N GLY A 57 9.59 -9.21 -2.45
CA GLY A 57 9.63 -10.60 -2.04
C GLY A 57 9.40 -10.80 -0.53
N ARG A 58 9.23 -9.72 0.25
CA ARG A 58 9.19 -9.81 1.73
C ARG A 58 7.90 -10.43 2.30
N MET A 59 6.85 -10.55 1.50
CA MET A 59 5.52 -10.98 1.94
C MET A 59 5.29 -12.44 1.57
N ALA A 60 4.79 -13.23 2.53
CA ALA A 60 4.27 -14.57 2.27
C ALA A 60 2.82 -14.49 1.78
N ASP A 61 1.90 -14.12 2.67
CA ASP A 61 0.45 -14.25 2.45
C ASP A 61 -0.27 -12.92 2.16
N SER A 62 0.37 -11.78 2.41
CA SER A 62 -0.26 -10.48 2.17
C SER A 62 -0.16 -10.08 0.70
N PRO A 63 -1.21 -9.47 0.11
CA PRO A 63 -1.17 -8.98 -1.27
C PRO A 63 -0.28 -7.74 -1.42
N CYS A 64 -0.21 -6.88 -0.40
CA CYS A 64 0.62 -5.69 -0.37
C CYS A 64 0.87 -5.21 1.06
N VAL A 65 1.89 -4.36 1.23
CA VAL A 65 2.22 -3.68 2.50
C VAL A 65 2.68 -2.26 2.23
N LEU A 66 2.51 -1.37 3.21
CA LEU A 66 3.11 -0.04 3.19
C LEU A 66 4.35 0.01 4.05
N THR A 67 5.44 0.51 3.47
CA THR A 67 6.73 0.74 4.15
C THR A 67 7.06 2.22 4.22
N THR A 68 7.81 2.59 5.26
CA THR A 68 8.34 3.96 5.44
C THR A 68 9.76 4.04 4.89
N SER A 69 10.21 5.26 4.58
CA SER A 69 11.61 5.50 4.19
C SER A 69 12.60 4.93 5.21
N GLU A 70 13.76 4.48 4.73
CA GLU A 70 14.86 3.97 5.55
C GLU A 70 15.28 4.99 6.64
N TYR A 71 15.34 6.27 6.29
CA TYR A 71 15.80 7.34 7.19
C TYR A 71 14.66 8.13 7.86
N GLY A 72 13.42 7.96 7.40
CA GLY A 72 12.24 8.64 7.96
C GLY A 72 11.70 8.01 9.25
N TRP A 73 10.58 8.54 9.75
CA TRP A 73 9.85 7.93 10.86
C TRP A 73 9.21 6.61 10.43
N SER A 74 9.25 5.62 11.33
CA SER A 74 8.41 4.43 11.19
C SER A 74 6.95 4.78 11.50
N ALA A 75 6.01 3.91 11.08
CA ALA A 75 4.59 4.05 11.41
C ALA A 75 4.34 4.27 12.92
N ASN A 76 5.00 3.47 13.76
CA ASN A 76 4.89 3.60 15.22
C ASN A 76 5.48 4.93 15.73
N MET A 77 6.62 5.36 15.18
CA MET A 77 7.24 6.63 15.57
C MET A 77 6.38 7.81 15.15
N GLU A 78 5.79 7.77 13.95
CA GLU A 78 4.84 8.79 13.48
C GLU A 78 3.65 8.93 14.44
N ARG A 79 3.06 7.81 14.87
CA ARG A 79 1.96 7.82 15.84
C ARG A 79 2.36 8.42 17.19
N ILE A 80 3.50 8.01 17.75
CA ILE A 80 4.01 8.54 19.03
C ILE A 80 4.27 10.03 18.91
N MET A 81 4.91 10.48 17.82
CA MET A 81 5.25 11.88 17.61
C MET A 81 4.00 12.75 17.39
N LYS A 82 2.99 12.26 16.66
CA LYS A 82 1.70 12.96 16.49
C LYS A 82 0.93 13.09 17.81
N ALA A 83 1.05 12.12 18.72
CA ALA A 83 0.39 12.15 20.03
C ALA A 83 1.02 13.15 21.01
N GLN A 84 2.23 13.67 20.73
CA GLN A 84 2.90 14.64 21.59
C GLN A 84 2.44 16.07 21.25
N ALA A 85 1.53 16.62 22.06
CA ALA A 85 0.85 17.90 21.85
C ALA A 85 1.75 19.16 21.83
N LEU A 86 3.01 19.07 22.27
CA LEU A 86 3.90 20.22 22.47
C LEU A 86 5.02 20.34 21.43
N ARG A 87 5.00 19.55 20.35
CA ARG A 87 6.08 19.58 19.37
C ARG A 87 5.84 20.61 18.28
N ASP A 88 6.89 21.36 17.95
CA ASP A 88 6.92 22.22 16.78
C ASP A 88 6.73 21.38 15.50
N ASN A 89 5.72 21.77 14.71
CA ASN A 89 5.33 21.10 13.47
C ASN A 89 6.31 21.36 12.32
N SER A 90 7.27 22.28 12.48
CA SER A 90 8.27 22.64 11.46
C SER A 90 9.14 21.46 11.00
N MET A 91 9.43 20.51 11.89
CA MET A 91 10.25 19.31 11.60
C MET A 91 9.43 18.08 11.17
N THR A 92 8.09 18.19 11.14
CA THR A 92 7.21 17.04 10.89
C THR A 92 7.14 16.70 9.40
N SER A 93 7.15 17.70 8.50
CA SER A 93 7.02 17.49 7.05
C SER A 93 8.20 16.72 6.43
N TYR A 94 9.43 16.95 6.89
CA TYR A 94 10.62 16.25 6.39
C TYR A 94 10.77 14.83 6.92
N MET A 95 10.20 14.53 8.09
CA MET A 95 10.34 13.25 8.78
C MET A 95 9.19 12.28 8.50
N VAL A 96 7.99 12.81 8.22
CA VAL A 96 6.84 12.05 7.73
C VAL A 96 7.04 11.83 6.24
N SER A 97 7.81 10.79 5.89
CA SER A 97 7.98 10.43 4.49
C SER A 97 6.67 9.90 3.92
N LYS A 98 6.44 10.21 2.64
CA LYS A 98 5.50 9.45 1.81
C LYS A 98 5.86 7.96 1.90
N LYS A 99 4.83 7.12 1.84
CA LYS A 99 4.93 5.68 2.05
C LYS A 99 5.20 5.00 0.71
N THR A 100 5.90 3.87 0.73
CA THR A 100 6.06 3.02 -0.45
C THR A 100 5.10 1.86 -0.34
N MET A 101 4.32 1.62 -1.40
CA MET A 101 3.47 0.45 -1.50
C MET A 101 4.25 -0.68 -2.14
N GLU A 102 4.45 -1.75 -1.39
CA GLU A 102 5.11 -2.96 -1.86
C GLU A 102 4.04 -4.00 -2.18
N ILE A 103 4.04 -4.54 -3.40
CA ILE A 103 3.07 -5.55 -3.84
C ILE A 103 3.72 -6.94 -3.90
N ASN A 104 2.94 -7.96 -3.57
CA ASN A 104 3.33 -9.35 -3.62
C ASN A 104 2.92 -9.96 -4.96
N PRO A 105 3.86 -10.23 -5.88
CA PRO A 105 3.55 -10.73 -7.22
C PRO A 105 3.01 -12.17 -7.19
N LYS A 106 3.26 -12.93 -6.12
CA LYS A 106 2.82 -14.32 -5.94
C LYS A 106 1.39 -14.43 -5.41
N HIS A 107 0.80 -13.32 -4.95
CA HIS A 107 -0.54 -13.32 -4.38
C HIS A 107 -1.62 -13.32 -5.47
N SER A 108 -2.62 -14.19 -5.35
CA SER A 108 -3.70 -14.37 -6.34
C SER A 108 -4.43 -13.06 -6.69
N ILE A 109 -4.75 -12.24 -5.68
CA ILE A 109 -5.33 -10.90 -5.87
C ILE A 109 -4.47 -10.04 -6.80
N MET A 110 -3.15 -10.03 -6.65
CA MET A 110 -2.26 -9.21 -7.48
C MET A 110 -2.18 -9.74 -8.91
N THR A 111 -2.18 -11.07 -9.08
CA THR A 111 -2.24 -11.70 -10.40
C THR A 111 -3.51 -11.30 -11.14
N GLU A 112 -4.68 -11.37 -10.50
CA GLU A 112 -5.95 -11.05 -11.17
C GLU A 112 -6.18 -9.55 -11.35
N LEU A 113 -5.69 -8.73 -10.42
CA LEU A 113 -5.70 -7.28 -10.59
C LEU A 113 -4.85 -6.87 -11.79
N LYS A 114 -3.68 -7.49 -11.99
CA LYS A 114 -2.85 -7.27 -13.18
C LYS A 114 -3.59 -7.62 -14.46
N LYS A 115 -4.25 -8.78 -14.52
CA LYS A 115 -5.02 -9.20 -15.71
C LYS A 115 -6.16 -8.24 -16.02
N LYS A 116 -6.95 -7.86 -15.01
CA LYS A 116 -8.06 -6.90 -15.17
C LYS A 116 -7.57 -5.53 -15.63
N ALA A 117 -6.51 -5.01 -14.99
CA ALA A 117 -5.88 -3.76 -15.38
C ALA A 117 -5.31 -3.78 -16.81
N ALA A 118 -4.82 -4.94 -17.27
CA ALA A 118 -4.34 -5.10 -18.64
C ALA A 118 -5.47 -5.11 -19.68
N ALA A 119 -6.64 -5.63 -19.31
CA ALA A 119 -7.83 -5.63 -20.16
C ALA A 119 -8.46 -4.23 -20.28
N ASP A 120 -8.61 -3.51 -19.17
CA ASP A 120 -9.08 -2.13 -19.15
C ASP A 120 -8.46 -1.36 -17.97
N LYS A 121 -7.58 -0.40 -18.29
CA LYS A 121 -6.96 0.48 -17.29
C LYS A 121 -7.91 1.54 -16.74
N SER A 122 -9.00 1.80 -17.46
CA SER A 122 -10.00 2.81 -17.10
C SER A 122 -11.11 2.27 -16.20
N ASP A 123 -11.18 0.94 -16.05
CA ASP A 123 -12.16 0.21 -15.23
C ASP A 123 -12.22 0.79 -13.80
N LYS A 124 -13.41 1.29 -13.46
CA LYS A 124 -13.70 1.89 -12.15
C LYS A 124 -13.52 0.87 -11.02
N THR A 125 -13.88 -0.40 -11.24
CA THR A 125 -13.71 -1.47 -10.26
C THR A 125 -12.23 -1.73 -10.00
N VAL A 126 -11.37 -1.73 -11.03
CA VAL A 126 -9.91 -1.85 -10.85
C VAL A 126 -9.38 -0.71 -9.98
N LYS A 127 -9.79 0.53 -10.25
CA LYS A 127 -9.36 1.70 -9.46
C LYS A 127 -9.84 1.63 -8.01
N ASP A 128 -11.09 1.25 -7.79
CA ASP A 128 -11.65 1.07 -6.44
C ASP A 128 -10.92 -0.04 -5.67
N LEU A 129 -10.58 -1.16 -6.32
CA LEU A 129 -9.79 -2.23 -5.71
C LEU A 129 -8.37 -1.78 -5.33
N ILE A 130 -7.71 -0.96 -6.15
CA ILE A 130 -6.40 -0.37 -5.84
C ILE A 130 -6.48 0.48 -4.57
N TRP A 131 -7.50 1.34 -4.46
CA TRP A 131 -7.72 2.14 -3.26
C TRP A 131 -8.01 1.27 -2.04
N LEU A 132 -8.84 0.24 -2.18
CA LEU A 132 -9.17 -0.66 -1.08
C LEU A 132 -7.94 -1.42 -0.56
N LEU A 133 -7.08 -1.88 -1.48
CA LEU A 133 -5.80 -2.51 -1.13
C LEU A 133 -4.89 -1.54 -0.38
N PHE A 134 -4.81 -0.28 -0.82
CA PHE A 134 -4.02 0.75 -0.16
C PHE A 134 -4.53 1.07 1.25
N ASP A 135 -5.83 1.30 1.41
CA ASP A 135 -6.44 1.60 2.71
C ASP A 135 -6.32 0.41 3.69
N THR A 136 -6.49 -0.82 3.18
CA THR A 136 -6.26 -2.03 3.97
C THR A 136 -4.80 -2.14 4.40
N ALA A 137 -3.86 -1.84 3.50
CA ALA A 137 -2.44 -1.83 3.81
C ALA A 137 -2.07 -0.76 4.86
N LEU A 138 -2.73 0.41 4.86
CA LEU A 138 -2.57 1.42 5.92
C LEU A 138 -2.92 0.82 7.28
N LEU A 139 -4.08 0.17 7.38
CA LEU A 139 -4.54 -0.45 8.62
C LEU A 139 -3.59 -1.55 9.10
N THR A 140 -3.21 -2.48 8.22
CA THR A 140 -2.34 -3.60 8.59
C THR A 140 -0.91 -3.16 8.94
N SER A 141 -0.42 -2.08 8.29
CA SER A 141 0.87 -1.46 8.60
C SER A 141 0.81 -0.53 9.82
N ARG A 142 -0.34 -0.41 10.50
CA ARG A 142 -0.57 0.47 11.66
C ARG A 142 -0.31 1.95 11.34
N LEU A 143 -0.58 2.34 10.12
CA LEU A 143 -0.59 3.74 9.69
C LEU A 143 -1.98 4.34 9.89
N ASN A 144 -2.03 5.67 9.92
CA ASN A 144 -3.29 6.37 10.08
C ASN A 144 -4.12 6.28 8.79
N LEU A 145 -5.42 6.01 8.94
CA LEU A 145 -6.38 6.14 7.85
C LEU A 145 -6.98 7.53 7.89
N ASP A 146 -6.60 8.38 6.94
CA ASP A 146 -6.99 9.80 6.96
C ASP A 146 -8.45 10.01 6.53
N GLU A 147 -8.99 9.13 5.68
CA GLU A 147 -10.32 9.27 5.08
C GLU A 147 -11.22 8.04 5.34
N PRO A 148 -11.57 7.76 6.62
CA PRO A 148 -12.29 6.55 7.01
C PRO A 148 -13.67 6.42 6.35
N THR A 149 -14.36 7.53 6.13
CA THR A 149 -15.68 7.53 5.45
C THR A 149 -15.57 7.09 3.99
N GLN A 150 -14.51 7.51 3.28
CA GLN A 150 -14.29 7.08 1.89
C GLN A 150 -13.92 5.60 1.81
N PHE A 151 -13.10 5.12 2.74
CA PHE A 151 -12.77 3.70 2.87
C PHE A 151 -14.03 2.86 3.13
N ALA A 152 -14.89 3.28 4.07
CA ALA A 152 -16.16 2.61 4.34
C ALA A 152 -17.07 2.59 3.08
N GLY A 153 -17.15 3.71 2.36
CA GLY A 153 -17.88 3.78 1.09
C GLY A 153 -17.36 2.79 0.03
N ARG A 154 -16.04 2.61 -0.09
CA ARG A 154 -15.43 1.59 -0.97
C ARG A 154 -15.80 0.17 -0.54
N ILE A 155 -15.76 -0.11 0.76
CA ILE A 155 -16.20 -1.42 1.30
C ILE A 155 -17.66 -1.67 0.94
N HIS A 156 -18.55 -0.70 1.17
CA HIS A 156 -19.98 -0.86 0.86
C HIS A 156 -20.20 -1.14 -0.63
N ARG A 157 -19.50 -0.45 -1.54
CA ARG A 157 -19.55 -0.76 -2.98
C ARG A 157 -19.10 -2.17 -3.30
N MET A 158 -18.03 -2.67 -2.67
CA MET A 158 -17.58 -4.05 -2.88
C MET A 158 -18.57 -5.07 -2.33
N ILE A 159 -19.23 -4.77 -1.21
CA ILE A 159 -20.31 -5.61 -0.66
C ILE A 159 -21.49 -5.65 -1.63
N LYS A 160 -21.93 -4.51 -2.16
CA LYS A 160 -22.99 -4.44 -3.19
C LYS A 160 -22.64 -5.29 -4.41
N LEU A 161 -21.42 -5.15 -4.93
CA LEU A 161 -20.92 -5.94 -6.07
C LEU A 161 -20.89 -7.44 -5.76
N GLY A 162 -20.42 -7.84 -4.57
CA GLY A 162 -20.41 -9.23 -4.14
C GLY A 162 -21.79 -9.85 -3.97
N LEU A 163 -22.80 -9.03 -3.65
CA LEU A 163 -24.21 -9.41 -3.56
C LEU A 163 -24.97 -9.23 -4.89
N SER A 164 -24.30 -8.78 -5.96
CA SER A 164 -24.93 -8.48 -7.25
C SER A 164 -26.08 -7.47 -7.15
N ILE A 165 -25.92 -6.47 -6.30
CA ILE A 165 -26.84 -5.32 -6.20
C ILE A 165 -26.34 -4.26 -7.19
N ASP A 166 -27.19 -3.88 -8.15
CA ASP A 166 -26.86 -2.86 -9.15
C ASP A 166 -26.66 -1.49 -8.48
N ASP A 167 -25.64 -0.75 -8.94
CA ASP A 167 -25.34 0.61 -8.47
C ASP A 167 -26.46 1.63 -8.82
N ASP A 168 -27.46 1.21 -9.61
CA ASP A 168 -28.64 2.01 -9.98
C ASP A 168 -29.65 2.21 -8.84
N ASP A 169 -29.39 1.64 -7.66
CA ASP A 169 -30.15 1.88 -6.44
C ASP A 169 -29.78 3.23 -5.76
N GLU A 170 -29.40 4.25 -6.54
CA GLU A 170 -29.41 5.67 -6.14
C GLU A 170 -30.82 6.27 -6.32
N GLY A 171 -31.82 5.51 -5.87
CA GLY A 171 -33.25 5.78 -6.05
C GLY A 171 -34.07 5.79 -4.77
N LEU A 172 -33.49 6.14 -3.62
CA LEU A 172 -34.19 6.51 -2.37
C LEU A 172 -33.26 7.51 -1.65
N GLY A 173 -33.52 8.82 -1.58
CA GLY A 173 -34.75 9.47 -1.11
C GLY A 173 -34.61 9.79 0.38
N ASP A 174 -34.30 11.05 0.70
CA ASP A 174 -34.43 11.81 1.97
C ASP A 174 -34.15 11.12 3.33
N ASP A 175 -33.11 11.56 4.06
CA ASP A 175 -33.17 12.56 5.17
C ASP A 175 -31.76 12.80 5.76
#